data_AF-A0A3G9HGY7-F1
#
_entry.id   AF-A0A3G9HGY7-F1
#
_cell.length_a   1.000
_cell.length_b   1.000
_cell.length_c   1.000
_cell.angle_alpha   90.00
_cell.angle_beta   90.00
_cell.angle_gamma   90.00
#
_symmetry.space_group_name_H-M   'P 1'
#
loop_
_entity.id
_entity.type
_entity.pdbx_description
1 polymer ?
#
loop_
_entity_poly.entity_id
_entity_poly.type
_entity_poly.pdbx_seq_one_letter_code
_entity_poly.pdbx_strand_id
1 'polypeptide(L)' 'MLFIAIGESLKKIDKLTEGKLLTKYETIDWKSIKGMRDILSHHYFDVNADAIYNVCDEELDDLHMVIKKILKEL' A
#
# COMPACT_ATOMS: atom_id res chain seq x y z
N MET A 1 -6.92 5.48 -10.29
CA MET A 1 -7.44 6.31 -9.17
C MET A 1 -7.60 5.52 -7.86
N LEU A 2 -7.88 4.21 -7.87
CA LEU A 2 -8.03 3.38 -6.66
C LEU A 2 -6.75 3.22 -5.82
N PHE A 3 -5.58 3.04 -6.46
CA PHE A 3 -4.29 2.94 -5.75
C PHE A 3 -3.93 4.18 -4.92
N ILE A 4 -4.30 5.37 -5.42
CA ILE A 4 -4.13 6.63 -4.69
C ILE A 4 -4.94 6.59 -3.38
N ALA A 5 -6.18 6.10 -3.43
CA ALA A 5 -7.03 5.99 -2.25
C ALA A 5 -6.49 4.96 -1.23
N ILE A 6 -5.93 3.85 -1.69
CA ILE A 6 -5.27 2.84 -0.84
C ILE A 6 -4.06 3.47 -0.12
N GLY A 7 -3.15 4.09 -0.87
CA GLY A 7 -1.97 4.74 -0.30
C GLY A 7 -2.30 5.85 0.71
N GLU A 8 -3.31 6.68 0.41
CA GLU A 8 -3.81 7.72 1.33
C GLU A 8 -4.41 7.13 2.61
N SER A 9 -5.20 6.06 2.50
CA SER A 9 -5.82 5.41 3.66
C SER A 9 -4.76 4.80 4.57
N LEU A 10 -3.73 4.15 4.00
CA LEU A 10 -2.62 3.59 4.75
C LEU A 10 -1.80 4.69 5.45
N LYS A 11 -1.53 5.83 4.79
CA LYS A 11 -0.88 7.00 5.43
C LYS A 11 -1.69 7.50 6.63
N LYS A 12 -3.02 7.55 6.53
CA LYS A 12 -3.89 7.95 7.65
C LYS A 12 -3.84 6.97 8.81
N ILE A 13 -3.92 5.66 8.54
CA ILE A 13 -3.82 4.61 9.58
C ILE A 13 -2.46 4.68 10.28
N ASP A 14 -1.38 4.81 9.50
CA ASP A 14 -0.02 4.95 10.02
C ASP A 14 0.10 6.17 10.96
N LYS A 15 -0.48 7.30 10.57
CA LYS A 15 -0.54 8.51 11.41
C LYS A 15 -1.38 8.30 12.68
N LEU A 16 -2.57 7.71 12.56
CA LEU A 16 -3.47 7.46 13.69
C LEU A 16 -2.88 6.47 14.72
N THR A 17 -2.03 5.57 14.25
CA THR A 17 -1.39 4.54 15.08
C THR A 17 0.03 4.89 15.48
N GLU A 18 0.50 6.10 15.16
CA GLU A 18 1.87 6.57 15.39
C GLU A 18 2.94 5.62 14.82
N GLY A 19 2.63 4.96 13.69
CA GLY A 19 3.51 3.98 13.04
C GLY A 19 3.64 2.64 13.78
N LYS A 20 2.85 2.39 14.84
CA LYS A 20 2.99 1.20 15.69
C LYS A 20 2.18 -0.01 15.21
N LEU A 21 1.14 0.21 14.41
CA LEU A 21 0.27 -0.88 13.95
C LEU A 21 0.89 -1.62 12.76
N LEU A 22 1.18 -0.89 11.68
CA LEU A 22 1.63 -1.48 10.42
C LEU A 22 3.00 -2.16 10.55
N THR A 23 3.88 -1.64 11.40
CA THR A 23 5.21 -2.21 11.69
C THR A 23 5.17 -3.61 12.29
N LYS A 24 4.03 -4.06 12.83
CA LYS A 24 3.86 -5.44 13.31
C LYS A 24 3.66 -6.46 12.18
N TYR A 25 3.46 -5.98 10.95
CA TYR A 25 3.16 -6.79 9.77
C TYR A 25 4.20 -6.52 8.69
N GLU A 26 5.45 -6.95 8.93
CA GLU A 26 6.61 -6.69 8.08
C GLU A 26 6.59 -7.45 6.74
N THR A 27 5.60 -8.31 6.51
CA THR A 27 5.40 -9.02 5.24
C THR A 27 5.00 -8.09 4.10
N ILE A 28 4.62 -6.85 4.39
CA ILE A 28 4.23 -5.84 3.40
C ILE A 28 5.23 -4.69 3.44
N ASP A 29 5.71 -4.26 2.27
CA ASP A 29 6.46 -3.01 2.14
C ASP A 29 5.53 -1.79 2.22
N TRP A 30 5.18 -1.41 3.44
CA TRP A 30 4.33 -0.26 3.71
C TRP A 30 4.88 1.05 3.14
N LYS A 31 6.21 1.19 3.03
CA LYS A 31 6.82 2.41 2.52
C LYS A 31 6.55 2.53 1.02
N SER A 32 6.76 1.45 0.28
CA SER A 32 6.52 1.40 -1.17
C SER A 32 5.04 1.58 -1.51
N ILE A 33 4.12 0.90 -0.80
CA ILE A 33 2.68 1.03 -1.05
C ILE A 33 2.17 2.45 -0.74
N LYS A 34 2.65 3.06 0.36
CA LYS A 34 2.34 4.47 0.68
C LYS A 34 2.93 5.44 -0.36
N GLY A 35 4.04 5.09 -0.99
CA GLY A 35 4.72 5.87 -2.04
C GLY A 35 4.16 5.67 -3.45
N MET A 36 3.39 4.60 -3.70
CA MET A 36 2.82 4.28 -5.01
C MET A 36 1.94 5.40 -5.58
N ARG A 37 1.25 6.15 -4.70
CA ARG A 37 0.53 7.38 -5.07
C ARG A 37 1.42 8.37 -5.81
N ASP A 38 2.64 8.57 -5.30
CA ASP A 38 3.56 9.60 -5.78
C ASP A 38 4.10 9.23 -7.16
N ILE A 39 4.37 7.94 -7.38
CA ILE A 39 4.77 7.38 -8.68
C ILE A 39 3.63 7.52 -9.70
N LEU A 40 2.42 7.09 -9.35
CA LEU A 40 1.26 7.12 -10.25
C LEU A 40 0.74 8.53 -10.54
N SER A 41 1.00 9.51 -9.67
CA SER A 41 0.48 10.87 -9.84
C SER A 41 1.49 11.82 -10.52
N HIS A 42 2.78 11.67 -10.26
CA HIS A 42 3.81 12.63 -10.73
C HIS A 42 4.75 12.05 -11.78
N HIS A 43 4.94 10.73 -11.83
CA HIS A 43 5.89 10.07 -12.73
C HIS A 43 5.22 9.15 -13.76
N TYR A 44 3.88 9.24 -13.91
CA TYR A 44 3.10 8.30 -14.74
C TYR A 44 3.56 8.19 -16.20
N PHE A 45 4.23 9.22 -16.74
CA PHE A 45 4.73 9.24 -18.12
C PHE A 45 5.96 8.35 -18.33
N ASP A 46 6.76 8.15 -17.26
CA ASP A 46 7.97 7.31 -17.26
C ASP A 46 7.73 5.97 -16.54
N VAL A 47 6.49 5.70 -16.12
CA VAL A 47 6.12 4.50 -15.38
C VAL A 47 6.00 3.32 -16.34
N ASN A 48 6.72 2.25 -16.03
CA ASN A 48 6.61 0.98 -16.73
C ASN A 48 5.24 0.34 -16.43
N ALA A 49 4.44 0.14 -17.48
CA ALA A 49 3.11 -0.49 -17.37
C ALA A 49 3.17 -1.91 -16.77
N ASP A 50 4.24 -2.67 -17.05
CA ASP A 50 4.46 -3.99 -16.48
C ASP A 50 4.67 -3.92 -14.95
N ALA A 51 5.35 -2.87 -14.46
CA ALA A 51 5.52 -2.67 -13.03
C ALA A 51 4.19 -2.35 -12.33
N ILE A 52 3.31 -1.58 -12.98
CA ILE A 52 1.97 -1.33 -12.44
C ILE A 52 1.13 -2.59 -12.48
N TYR A 53 1.20 -3.37 -13.55
CA TYR A 53 0.49 -4.62 -13.67
C TYR A 53 0.91 -5.61 -12.56
N ASN A 54 2.21 -5.80 -12.32
CA ASN A 54 2.71 -6.69 -11.28
C ASN A 54 2.24 -6.28 -9.87
N VAL A 55 2.20 -4.97 -9.59
CA VAL A 55 1.65 -4.46 -8.32
C VAL A 55 0.15 -4.78 -8.19
N CYS A 56 -0.60 -4.75 -9.30
CA CYS A 56 -2.02 -5.13 -9.29
C CYS A 56 -2.22 -6.62 -9.09
N ASP A 57 -1.36 -7.44 -9.71
CA ASP A 57 -1.52 -8.90 -9.81
C ASP A 57 -1.00 -9.62 -8.56
N GLU A 58 0.13 -9.19 -8.01
CA GLU A 58 0.78 -9.89 -6.88
C GLU A 58 0.63 -9.15 -5.55
N GLU A 59 0.90 -7.83 -5.51
CA GLU A 59 0.99 -7.10 -4.23
C GLU A 59 -0.38 -6.80 -3.59
N LEU A 60 -1.46 -6.75 -4.38
CA LEU A 60 -2.80 -6.45 -3.87
C LEU A 60 -3.40 -7.59 -3.05
N ASP A 61 -3.15 -8.84 -3.44
CA ASP A 61 -3.68 -10.02 -2.74
C ASP A 61 -3.02 -10.18 -1.37
N ASP A 62 -1.70 -9.99 -1.31
CA ASP A 62 -0.95 -9.98 -0.05
C ASP A 62 -1.40 -8.84 0.86
N LEU A 63 -1.57 -7.63 0.32
CA LEU A 63 -2.09 -6.49 1.06
C LEU A 63 -3.49 -6.80 1.64
N HIS A 64 -4.39 -7.36 0.83
CA HIS A 64 -5.74 -7.71 1.28
C HIS A 64 -5.69 -8.73 2.41
N MET A 65 -4.90 -9.81 2.26
CA MET A 65 -4.74 -10.83 3.28
C MET A 65 -4.25 -10.23 4.61
N VAL A 66 -3.25 -9.36 4.57
CA VAL A 66 -2.68 -8.73 5.77
C VAL A 66 -3.67 -7.77 6.42
N ILE A 67 -4.42 -6.98 5.64
CA ILE A 67 -5.47 -6.10 6.19
C ILE A 67 -6.56 -6.94 6.89
N LYS A 68 -6.97 -8.07 6.31
CA LYS A 68 -7.90 -9.00 6.97
C LYS A 68 -7.33 -9.59 8.25
N LYS A 69 -6.03 -9.87 8.29
CA LYS A 69 -5.35 -10.33 9.50
C LYS A 69 -5.37 -9.24 10.58
N ILE A 70 -5.01 -8.00 10.23
CA ILE A 70 -5.08 -6.84 11.12
C ILE A 70 -6.47 -6.71 11.74
N LEU A 71 -7.53 -6.78 10.93
CA LEU A 71 -8.91 -6.68 11.41
C LEU A 71 -9.33 -7.81 12.38
N LYS A 72 -8.69 -8.98 12.31
CA LYS A 72 -8.96 -10.10 13.22
C LYS A 72 -8.16 -10.02 14.52
N GLU A 73 -7.02 -9.34 14.50
CA GLU A 73 -6.09 -9.22 15.63
C GLU A 73 -6.23 -7.89 16.40
N LEU A 74 -7.07 -6.98 15.89
CA LEU A 74 -7.57 -5.78 16.59
C LEU A 74 -8.67 -6.12 17.59
#